data_AF-A0A1E5A865-F1
#
_entry.id   AF-A0A1E5A865-F1
#
_cell.length_a   1.000
_cell.length_b   1.000
_cell.length_c   1.000
_cell.angle_alpha   90.00
_cell.angle_beta   90.00
_cell.angle_gamma   90.00
#
_symmetry.space_group_name_H-M   'P 1'
#
loop_
_entity.id
_entity.type
_entity.pdbx_description
1 polymer ?
#
loop_
_entity_poly.entity_id
_entity_poly.type
_entity_poly.pdbx_seq_one_letter_code
_entity_poly.pdbx_strand_id
1 'polypeptide(L)'
;MASTLKSPGVYVEEVSTFPPSIAQVPTAIPAFIGYTKKQGLNNDLGMKPKKIRSLLEYKLLYGEGPEGGLTVDLDTNNSVKNVISGDTMYLYDSLKLFYDNGGGDCYIVSIGTYGAVTKQNFIDGIDALKKFDEPTLYVSPDASLLADINDLKDVHSKMLDECEILQDRFAIMDVYKGDIDFTDPLATDVISEYRNKIPSNSNLKYGGCYYPFLRTSLPLSFNFSDLTIKKNNAAIAFNTIIDESKFSDGKITTLSDLEKASTDYKATKTIVTDHTPTKYTEATGANQKAELNAKIGLINDYFNDFFGATITNTAIKAVYDAIKANDSKFNSVYKAYKDGIVAINGKLSAPNKLDVATATVTSTATTAAFTVDVSGVTGSSNTIDKLYGIAKPFLQLAFDELNKVITDFYAEAAAVLKALEDILKVESPLYTSILTGIKQHGVILPPSGAIAGIYAKVDNLRGVWKAPANVGLNSVNEPVVKLSSKDQEGLNIDEVAGKSINVIRA
;
A
#
# COMPACT_ATOMS: atom_id res chain seq x y z
N MET A 1 12.47 62.86 14.21
CA MET A 1 12.17 63.92 15.20
C MET A 1 10.67 63.90 15.44
N ALA A 2 10.22 63.62 16.66
CA ALA A 2 8.79 63.54 16.97
C ALA A 2 8.20 64.95 17.10
N SER A 3 7.25 65.29 16.24
CA SER A 3 6.41 66.48 16.31
C SER A 3 5.59 66.45 17.60
N THR A 4 5.85 67.37 18.52
CA THR A 4 5.03 67.54 19.74
C THR A 4 3.76 68.28 19.37
N LEU A 5 2.67 67.53 19.17
CA LEU A 5 1.34 68.05 18.83
C LEU A 5 0.69 68.67 20.09
N LYS A 6 0.34 69.96 20.02
CA LYS A 6 -0.15 70.76 21.18
C LYS A 6 -1.65 71.11 21.12
N SER A 7 -2.44 70.44 20.28
CA SER A 7 -3.89 70.70 20.19
C SER A 7 -4.66 69.44 19.83
N PRO A 8 -5.84 69.19 20.43
CA PRO A 8 -6.69 68.05 20.08
C PRO A 8 -7.21 68.21 18.66
N GLY A 9 -6.84 67.27 17.79
CA GLY A 9 -7.20 67.21 16.37
C GLY A 9 -6.75 65.87 15.77
N VAL A 10 -7.26 65.53 14.58
CA VAL A 10 -6.83 64.35 13.82
C VAL A 10 -5.71 64.76 12.88
N TYR A 11 -4.55 64.12 12.99
CA TYR A 11 -3.38 64.38 12.15
C TYR A 11 -3.13 63.15 11.28
N VAL A 12 -2.83 63.39 10.00
CA VAL A 12 -2.46 62.33 9.05
C VAL A 12 -0.93 62.32 8.96
N GLU A 13 -0.31 61.26 9.49
CA GLU A 13 1.09 60.94 9.23
C GLU A 13 1.15 59.74 8.28
N GLU A 14 1.85 59.87 7.16
CA GLU A 14 2.05 58.78 6.21
C GLU A 14 3.19 57.90 6.70
N VAL A 15 2.84 56.79 7.37
CA VAL A 15 3.78 55.74 7.72
C VAL A 15 3.85 54.76 6.56
N SER A 16 4.93 54.82 5.76
CA SER A 16 5.19 53.81 4.73
C SER A 16 5.64 52.50 5.37
N THR A 17 4.69 51.69 5.84
CA THR A 17 4.91 50.27 6.09
C THR A 17 4.63 49.50 4.80
N PHE A 18 5.67 49.12 4.07
CA PHE A 18 5.53 47.94 3.20
C PHE A 18 5.09 46.78 4.11
N PRO A 19 3.94 46.13 3.85
CA PRO A 19 3.57 44.97 4.65
C PRO A 19 4.71 43.95 4.54
N PRO A 20 5.14 43.31 5.64
CA PRO A 20 6.08 42.20 5.53
C PRO A 20 5.46 41.17 4.59
N SER A 21 6.25 40.66 3.63
CA SER A 21 5.84 39.51 2.83
C SER A 21 5.66 38.33 3.78
N ILE A 22 4.42 38.08 4.18
CA ILE A 22 4.06 36.92 4.99
C ILE A 22 4.25 35.71 4.07
N ALA A 23 5.24 34.85 4.36
CA ALA A 23 5.31 33.55 3.73
C ALA A 23 3.99 32.83 4.03
N GLN A 24 3.25 32.48 2.98
CA GLN A 24 1.97 31.78 3.11
C GLN A 24 2.23 30.43 3.78
N VAL A 25 1.71 30.26 5.00
CA VAL A 25 1.69 28.95 5.65
C VAL A 25 0.54 28.18 5.02
N PRO A 26 0.76 26.98 4.46
CA PRO A 26 -0.33 26.18 3.90
C PRO A 26 -1.41 25.95 4.96
N THR A 27 -2.66 26.27 4.65
CA THR A 27 -3.79 26.11 5.58
C THR A 27 -4.69 24.93 5.19
N ALA A 28 -4.57 24.42 3.97
CA ALA A 28 -5.16 23.17 3.52
C ALA A 28 -4.17 22.00 3.67
N ILE A 29 -4.11 21.42 4.88
CA ILE A 29 -3.27 20.25 5.20
C ILE A 29 -4.20 19.04 5.36
N PRO A 30 -4.27 18.12 4.37
CA PRO A 30 -5.12 16.95 4.48
C PRO A 30 -4.53 15.87 5.37
N ALA A 31 -5.40 15.17 6.09
CA ALA A 31 -5.15 13.86 6.67
C ALA A 31 -5.81 12.79 5.80
N PHE A 32 -4.97 11.97 5.17
CA PHE A 32 -5.37 10.79 4.44
C PHE A 32 -5.48 9.60 5.38
N ILE A 33 -6.65 8.96 5.39
CA ILE A 33 -7.01 7.85 6.27
C ILE A 33 -7.22 6.62 5.38
N GLY A 34 -6.42 5.58 5.59
CA GLY A 34 -6.53 4.37 4.77
C GLY A 34 -5.49 3.29 5.09
N TYR A 35 -5.55 2.20 4.34
CA TYR A 35 -4.72 1.02 4.53
C TYR A 35 -3.38 1.18 3.82
N THR A 36 -2.31 0.70 4.45
CA THR A 36 -0.95 0.83 3.94
C THR A 36 -0.28 -0.54 3.82
N LYS A 37 0.81 -0.67 3.04
CA LYS A 37 1.52 -1.96 2.92
C LYS A 37 2.18 -2.35 4.24
N LYS A 38 2.76 -1.37 4.92
CA LYS A 38 3.41 -1.48 6.24
C LYS A 38 3.12 -0.24 7.08
N GLN A 39 3.40 -0.30 8.38
CA GLN A 39 3.01 0.76 9.32
C GLN A 39 4.22 1.41 9.97
N GLY A 40 5.16 1.92 9.17
CA GLY A 40 6.45 2.45 9.63
C GLY A 40 7.61 1.49 9.34
N LEU A 41 8.82 1.92 9.65
CA LEU A 41 10.02 1.08 9.46
C LEU A 41 10.06 -0.06 10.48
N ASN A 42 9.49 0.16 11.66
CA ASN A 42 9.46 -0.81 12.76
C ASN A 42 8.02 -1.15 13.18
N ASN A 43 7.04 -0.98 12.26
CA ASN A 43 5.60 -1.11 12.53
C ASN A 43 5.09 -0.24 13.69
N ASP A 44 5.69 0.93 13.88
CA ASP A 44 5.46 1.82 15.00
C ASP A 44 4.40 2.90 14.72
N LEU A 45 3.92 3.03 13.48
CA LEU A 45 3.02 4.08 12.98
C LEU A 45 1.55 3.64 12.78
N GLY A 46 1.18 2.42 13.18
CA GLY A 46 -0.22 1.98 13.12
C GLY A 46 -1.12 2.85 14.02
N MET A 47 -2.23 3.36 13.47
CA MET A 47 -3.16 4.28 14.14
C MET A 47 -2.52 5.55 14.71
N LYS A 48 -1.33 5.93 14.21
CA LYS A 48 -0.63 7.15 14.64
C LYS A 48 -0.46 8.08 13.45
N PRO A 49 -1.22 9.19 13.40
CA PRO A 49 -1.07 10.19 12.36
C PRO A 49 0.38 10.68 12.26
N LYS A 50 0.93 10.63 11.04
CA LYS A 50 2.29 11.09 10.75
C LYS A 50 2.27 12.06 9.59
N LYS A 51 2.85 13.23 9.80
CA LYS A 51 3.08 14.20 8.74
C LYS A 51 4.16 13.69 7.78
N ILE A 52 3.89 13.78 6.49
CA ILE A 52 4.81 13.52 5.39
C ILE A 52 4.82 14.71 4.43
N ARG A 53 5.91 14.84 3.67
CA ARG A 53 6.10 15.93 2.70
C ARG A 53 6.17 15.50 1.26
N SER A 54 6.31 14.19 1.02
CA SER A 54 6.48 13.67 -0.32
C SER A 54 6.03 12.23 -0.43
N LEU A 55 5.72 11.82 -1.65
CA LEU A 55 5.45 10.42 -1.96
C LEU A 55 6.66 9.51 -1.68
N LEU A 56 7.89 10.01 -1.79
CA LEU A 56 9.10 9.23 -1.46
C LEU A 56 9.13 8.87 0.03
N GLU A 57 8.81 9.83 0.89
CA GLU A 57 8.69 9.61 2.33
C GLU A 57 7.55 8.64 2.65
N TYR A 58 6.41 8.76 1.96
CA TYR A 58 5.32 7.78 2.07
C TYR A 58 5.81 6.37 1.75
N LYS A 59 6.47 6.16 0.61
CA LYS A 59 6.97 4.84 0.21
C LYS A 59 7.93 4.24 1.23
N LEU A 60 8.82 5.07 1.78
CA LEU A 60 9.77 4.64 2.79
C LEU A 60 9.06 4.13 4.06
N LEU A 61 8.06 4.87 4.55
CA LEU A 61 7.37 4.57 5.81
C LEU A 61 6.24 3.55 5.67
N TYR A 62 5.45 3.64 4.60
CA TYR A 62 4.18 2.93 4.42
C TYR A 62 4.17 1.93 3.28
N GLY A 63 5.18 1.98 2.40
CA GLY A 63 5.29 1.12 1.21
C GLY A 63 4.52 1.65 -0.01
N GLU A 64 4.45 0.84 -1.05
CA GLU A 64 3.70 1.13 -2.28
C GLU A 64 2.32 0.48 -2.22
N GLY A 65 1.47 0.77 -3.22
CA GLY A 65 0.13 0.20 -3.38
C GLY A 65 0.11 -1.33 -3.43
N PRO A 66 -1.08 -1.94 -3.29
CA PRO A 66 -1.21 -3.39 -3.36
C PRO A 66 -0.75 -3.89 -4.72
N GLU A 67 0.02 -4.96 -4.70
CA GLU A 67 0.47 -5.67 -5.91
C GLU A 67 -0.62 -6.65 -6.35
N GLY A 68 -1.86 -6.17 -6.42
CA GLY A 68 -3.02 -6.95 -6.83
C GLY A 68 -2.92 -7.34 -8.30
N GLY A 69 -3.11 -8.62 -8.61
CA GLY A 69 -3.03 -9.12 -9.97
C GLY A 69 -4.00 -8.40 -10.93
N LEU A 70 -3.59 -8.10 -12.16
CA LEU A 70 -4.45 -7.52 -13.17
C LEU A 70 -5.07 -8.63 -14.03
N THR A 71 -6.39 -8.62 -14.15
CA THR A 71 -7.10 -9.43 -15.13
C THR A 71 -7.37 -8.61 -16.39
N VAL A 72 -6.91 -9.10 -17.53
CA VAL A 72 -7.18 -8.50 -18.84
C VAL A 72 -8.15 -9.39 -19.60
N ASP A 73 -9.33 -8.87 -19.91
CA ASP A 73 -10.30 -9.54 -20.75
C ASP A 73 -10.03 -9.19 -22.22
N LEU A 74 -9.80 -10.21 -23.05
CA LEU A 74 -9.63 -10.09 -24.48
C LEU A 74 -10.93 -10.42 -25.24
N ASP A 75 -11.15 -9.74 -26.35
CA ASP A 75 -12.21 -10.07 -27.30
C ASP A 75 -11.84 -11.28 -28.20
N THR A 76 -12.71 -11.61 -29.17
CA THR A 76 -12.49 -12.71 -30.11
C THR A 76 -11.22 -12.52 -30.96
N ASN A 77 -10.79 -11.28 -31.18
CA ASN A 77 -9.63 -10.89 -31.98
C ASN A 77 -8.37 -10.65 -31.14
N ASN A 78 -8.37 -11.04 -29.86
CA ASN A 78 -7.27 -10.81 -28.90
C ASN A 78 -6.99 -9.32 -28.60
N SER A 79 -7.95 -8.43 -28.83
CA SER A 79 -7.86 -7.02 -28.42
C SER A 79 -8.37 -6.86 -26.99
N VAL A 80 -7.79 -5.92 -26.24
CA VAL A 80 -8.17 -5.65 -24.85
C VAL A 80 -9.58 -5.05 -24.81
N LYS A 81 -10.52 -5.80 -24.22
CA LYS A 81 -11.91 -5.39 -24.01
C LYS A 81 -12.10 -4.69 -22.67
N ASN A 82 -11.47 -5.22 -21.62
CA ASN A 82 -11.58 -4.69 -20.27
C ASN A 82 -10.32 -5.03 -19.47
N VAL A 83 -10.05 -4.22 -18.44
CA VAL A 83 -8.94 -4.42 -17.51
C VAL A 83 -9.48 -4.27 -16.10
N ILE A 84 -9.32 -5.31 -15.30
CA ILE A 84 -9.83 -5.40 -13.93
C ILE A 84 -8.62 -5.52 -13.00
N SER A 85 -8.44 -4.55 -12.12
CA SER A 85 -7.45 -4.62 -11.05
C SER A 85 -7.90 -5.64 -9.99
N GLY A 86 -6.95 -6.39 -9.42
CA GLY A 86 -7.17 -7.35 -8.34
C GLY A 86 -7.36 -6.65 -6.99
N ASP A 87 -6.52 -6.98 -6.01
CA ASP A 87 -6.52 -6.30 -4.71
C ASP A 87 -6.36 -4.80 -4.91
N THR A 88 -7.41 -4.06 -4.56
CA THR A 88 -7.52 -2.64 -4.81
C THR A 88 -7.50 -1.90 -3.48
N MET A 89 -6.55 -0.99 -3.31
CA MET A 89 -6.47 -0.03 -2.20
C MET A 89 -6.12 1.31 -2.82
N TYR A 90 -6.98 2.29 -2.60
CA TYR A 90 -6.94 3.58 -3.28
C TYR A 90 -5.97 4.57 -2.63
N LEU A 91 -5.61 4.42 -1.35
CA LEU A 91 -4.81 5.42 -0.63
C LEU A 91 -3.51 5.82 -1.33
N TYR A 92 -2.70 4.84 -1.75
CA TYR A 92 -1.40 5.12 -2.36
C TYR A 92 -1.53 5.87 -3.70
N ASP A 93 -2.43 5.42 -4.56
CA ASP A 93 -2.61 6.07 -5.86
C ASP A 93 -3.38 7.40 -5.73
N SER A 94 -4.25 7.54 -4.72
CA SER A 94 -4.88 8.80 -4.36
C SER A 94 -3.87 9.84 -3.88
N LEU A 95 -2.79 9.41 -3.20
CA LEU A 95 -1.69 10.29 -2.84
C LEU A 95 -0.86 10.71 -4.06
N LYS A 96 -0.68 9.84 -5.06
CA LYS A 96 -0.09 10.25 -6.34
C LYS A 96 -0.92 11.36 -6.98
N LEU A 97 -2.24 11.15 -7.08
CA LEU A 97 -3.16 12.17 -7.59
C LEU A 97 -3.08 13.46 -6.77
N PHE A 98 -3.03 13.38 -5.44
CA PHE A 98 -2.89 14.53 -4.55
C PHE A 98 -1.65 15.37 -4.91
N TYR A 99 -0.47 14.73 -4.96
CA TYR A 99 0.77 15.43 -5.28
C TYR A 99 0.79 15.96 -6.72
N ASP A 100 0.30 15.20 -7.69
CA ASP A 100 0.21 15.62 -9.10
C ASP A 100 -0.73 16.84 -9.28
N ASN A 101 -1.72 16.98 -8.39
CA ASN A 101 -2.69 18.09 -8.40
C ASN A 101 -2.30 19.27 -7.51
N GLY A 102 -1.06 19.32 -7.01
CA GLY A 102 -0.52 20.46 -6.24
C GLY A 102 -0.64 20.30 -4.73
N GLY A 103 -0.81 19.08 -4.25
CA GLY A 103 -0.70 18.71 -2.85
C GLY A 103 0.69 18.98 -2.27
N GLY A 104 0.73 19.39 -0.99
CA GLY A 104 1.94 19.66 -0.24
C GLY A 104 2.09 18.72 0.97
N ASP A 105 2.37 19.29 2.13
CA ASP A 105 2.41 18.55 3.39
C ASP A 105 1.04 17.90 3.66
N CYS A 106 1.04 16.63 4.08
CA CYS A 106 -0.17 15.93 4.48
C CYS A 106 0.11 14.96 5.64
N TYR A 107 -0.94 14.56 6.34
CA TYR A 107 -0.88 13.52 7.35
C TYR A 107 -1.34 12.19 6.77
N ILE A 108 -0.69 11.11 7.17
CA ILE A 108 -1.11 9.74 6.88
C ILE A 108 -1.56 9.10 8.18
N VAL A 109 -2.75 8.52 8.16
CA VAL A 109 -3.26 7.65 9.21
C VAL A 109 -3.37 6.25 8.64
N SER A 110 -2.37 5.43 8.94
CA SER A 110 -2.40 4.01 8.60
C SER A 110 -3.34 3.28 9.55
N ILE A 111 -4.49 2.84 9.05
CA ILE A 111 -5.53 2.18 9.83
C ILE A 111 -5.47 0.64 9.78
N GLY A 112 -4.41 0.10 9.17
CA GLY A 112 -4.19 -1.34 9.01
C GLY A 112 -3.31 -1.63 7.79
N THR A 113 -2.96 -2.91 7.64
CA THR A 113 -2.29 -3.41 6.43
C THR A 113 -3.28 -3.93 5.39
N TYR A 114 -2.83 -4.10 4.13
CA TYR A 114 -3.68 -4.61 3.05
C TYR A 114 -4.38 -5.92 3.42
N GLY A 115 -5.68 -5.99 3.14
CA GLY A 115 -6.55 -7.08 3.51
C GLY A 115 -8.02 -6.65 3.55
N ALA A 116 -8.79 -7.22 4.47
CA ALA A 116 -10.20 -6.89 4.63
C ALA A 116 -10.40 -5.44 5.14
N VAL A 117 -11.22 -4.68 4.42
CA VAL A 117 -11.59 -3.31 4.76
C VAL A 117 -12.75 -3.34 5.76
N THR A 118 -12.60 -2.66 6.89
CA THR A 118 -13.61 -2.64 7.97
C THR A 118 -13.92 -1.20 8.39
N LYS A 119 -15.19 -0.93 8.67
CA LYS A 119 -15.63 0.38 9.19
C LYS A 119 -14.87 0.81 10.45
N GLN A 120 -14.66 -0.12 11.39
CA GLN A 120 -14.11 0.22 12.70
C GLN A 120 -12.70 0.82 12.58
N ASN A 121 -11.88 0.31 11.67
CA ASN A 121 -10.54 0.84 11.43
C ASN A 121 -10.58 2.32 11.01
N PHE A 122 -11.54 2.72 10.18
CA PHE A 122 -11.70 4.13 9.80
C PHE A 122 -12.14 4.99 10.99
N ILE A 123 -13.11 4.52 11.79
CA ILE A 123 -13.58 5.24 12.98
C ILE A 123 -12.42 5.48 13.95
N ASP A 124 -11.63 4.45 14.24
CA ASP A 124 -10.47 4.54 15.13
C ASP A 124 -9.38 5.47 14.57
N GLY A 125 -9.15 5.42 13.26
CA GLY A 125 -8.21 6.32 12.58
C GLY A 125 -8.64 7.79 12.63
N ILE A 126 -9.94 8.06 12.45
CA ILE A 126 -10.50 9.40 12.60
C ILE A 126 -10.36 9.88 14.05
N ASP A 127 -10.65 9.02 15.02
CA ASP A 127 -10.48 9.34 16.44
C ASP A 127 -9.02 9.66 16.82
N ALA A 128 -8.05 9.02 16.16
CA ALA A 128 -6.64 9.31 16.38
C ALA A 128 -6.24 10.73 15.93
N LEU A 129 -6.93 11.31 14.94
CA LEU A 129 -6.65 12.65 14.41
C LEU A 129 -7.07 13.80 15.33
N LYS A 130 -7.96 13.54 16.30
CA LYS A 130 -8.42 14.53 17.29
C LYS A 130 -7.29 15.21 18.07
N LYS A 131 -6.17 14.52 18.24
CA LYS A 131 -5.04 14.96 19.06
C LYS A 131 -4.01 15.81 18.29
N PHE A 132 -4.27 16.06 17.00
CA PHE A 132 -3.34 16.73 16.10
C PHE A 132 -4.04 17.96 15.55
N ASP A 133 -3.52 19.16 15.79
CA ASP A 133 -4.21 20.41 15.42
C ASP A 133 -3.95 20.86 13.97
N GLU A 134 -2.91 20.34 13.31
CA GLU A 134 -2.54 20.77 11.95
C GLU A 134 -3.46 20.29 10.82
N PRO A 135 -4.05 19.07 10.84
CA PRO A 135 -4.93 18.63 9.76
C PRO A 135 -6.21 19.46 9.66
N THR A 136 -6.48 20.00 8.48
CA THR A 136 -7.68 20.80 8.18
C THR A 136 -8.61 20.13 7.17
N LEU A 137 -8.17 19.07 6.50
CA LEU A 137 -9.02 18.27 5.59
C LEU A 137 -8.99 16.80 6.00
N TYR A 138 -10.14 16.12 5.97
CA TYR A 138 -10.22 14.67 6.10
C TYR A 138 -10.50 14.03 4.76
N VAL A 139 -9.71 13.02 4.41
CA VAL A 139 -9.77 12.32 3.12
C VAL A 139 -9.65 10.82 3.38
N SER A 140 -10.61 10.02 2.92
CA SER A 140 -10.67 8.57 3.19
C SER A 140 -10.96 7.78 1.91
N PRO A 141 -10.06 7.79 0.90
CA PRO A 141 -10.33 7.21 -0.40
C PRO A 141 -10.65 5.70 -0.32
N ASP A 142 -9.99 4.97 0.58
CA ASP A 142 -10.23 3.54 0.81
C ASP A 142 -11.60 3.23 1.40
N ALA A 143 -12.31 4.20 1.99
CA ALA A 143 -13.65 3.98 2.52
C ALA A 143 -14.62 3.57 1.39
N SER A 144 -14.35 4.00 0.15
CA SER A 144 -15.07 3.58 -1.05
C SER A 144 -15.04 2.06 -1.32
N LEU A 145 -14.15 1.31 -0.66
CA LEU A 145 -14.05 -0.15 -0.77
C LEU A 145 -14.94 -0.89 0.24
N LEU A 146 -15.62 -0.19 1.16
CA LEU A 146 -16.56 -0.81 2.07
C LEU A 146 -17.72 -1.44 1.30
N ALA A 147 -18.01 -2.72 1.57
CA ALA A 147 -19.02 -3.48 0.83
C ALA A 147 -20.47 -3.08 1.15
N ASP A 148 -20.73 -2.57 2.36
CA ASP A 148 -22.05 -2.08 2.78
C ASP A 148 -22.06 -0.54 2.81
N ILE A 149 -23.06 0.05 2.16
CA ILE A 149 -23.29 1.50 2.18
C ILE A 149 -23.57 2.04 3.59
N ASN A 150 -24.15 1.24 4.49
CA ASN A 150 -24.36 1.65 5.87
C ASN A 150 -23.03 1.85 6.61
N ASP A 151 -22.02 1.04 6.27
CA ASP A 151 -20.69 1.18 6.85
C ASP A 151 -19.99 2.44 6.35
N LEU A 152 -20.05 2.71 5.03
CA LEU A 152 -19.53 3.96 4.46
C LEU A 152 -20.22 5.18 5.07
N LYS A 153 -21.55 5.13 5.21
CA LYS A 153 -22.34 6.19 5.84
C LYS A 153 -21.85 6.47 7.26
N ASP A 154 -21.59 5.45 8.06
CA ASP A 154 -21.11 5.64 9.43
C ASP A 154 -19.71 6.30 9.44
N VAL A 155 -18.82 5.94 8.52
CA VAL A 155 -17.50 6.58 8.35
C VAL A 155 -17.65 8.05 7.96
N HIS A 156 -18.49 8.37 6.98
CA HIS A 156 -18.74 9.75 6.56
C HIS A 156 -19.42 10.58 7.65
N SER A 157 -20.38 10.00 8.38
CA SER A 157 -21.02 10.65 9.53
C SER A 157 -19.97 10.98 10.60
N LYS A 158 -19.08 10.03 10.90
CA LYS A 158 -17.97 10.23 11.83
C LYS A 158 -17.03 11.36 11.38
N MET A 159 -16.66 11.42 10.10
CA MET A 159 -15.84 12.53 9.58
C MET A 159 -16.53 13.88 9.75
N LEU A 160 -17.82 13.96 9.44
CA LEU A 160 -18.61 15.20 9.56
C LEU A 160 -18.80 15.63 11.01
N ASP A 161 -19.12 14.71 11.90
CA ASP A 161 -19.29 14.99 13.34
C ASP A 161 -18.00 15.56 13.94
N GLU A 162 -16.85 14.99 13.57
CA GLU A 162 -15.54 15.47 14.02
C GLU A 162 -15.22 16.87 13.49
N CYS A 163 -15.53 17.12 12.23
CA CYS A 163 -15.36 18.45 11.64
C CYS A 163 -16.30 19.48 12.29
N GLU A 164 -17.52 19.08 12.67
CA GLU A 164 -18.45 19.94 13.42
C GLU A 164 -17.96 20.22 14.84
N ILE A 165 -17.37 19.23 15.52
CA ILE A 165 -16.85 19.39 16.88
C ILE A 165 -15.64 20.31 16.91
N LEU A 166 -14.69 20.15 15.98
CA LEU A 166 -13.43 20.90 15.98
C LEU A 166 -13.54 22.25 15.25
N GLN A 167 -14.48 22.37 14.30
CA GLN A 167 -14.80 23.59 13.54
C GLN A 167 -13.66 24.19 12.69
N ASP A 168 -12.51 23.52 12.63
CA ASP A 168 -11.32 23.88 11.85
C ASP A 168 -11.03 22.88 10.73
N ARG A 169 -11.93 21.90 10.51
CA ARG A 169 -11.77 20.83 9.51
C ARG A 169 -12.92 20.75 8.53
N PHE A 170 -12.61 20.15 7.38
CA PHE A 170 -13.58 19.87 6.33
C PHE A 170 -13.38 18.46 5.75
N ALA A 171 -14.46 17.71 5.58
CA ALA A 171 -14.45 16.36 5.03
C ALA A 171 -14.58 16.37 3.49
N ILE A 172 -13.63 15.76 2.80
CA ILE A 172 -13.71 15.48 1.36
C ILE A 172 -14.09 14.01 1.20
N MET A 173 -15.27 13.76 0.66
CA MET A 173 -15.89 12.43 0.60
C MET A 173 -16.13 12.00 -0.84
N ASP A 174 -16.16 10.70 -1.06
CA ASP A 174 -16.45 10.09 -2.37
C ASP A 174 -17.85 9.46 -2.36
N VAL A 175 -18.59 9.58 -3.46
CA VAL A 175 -19.91 8.91 -3.55
C VAL A 175 -19.73 7.39 -3.62
N TYR A 176 -20.58 6.65 -2.90
CA TYR A 176 -20.58 5.19 -2.89
C TYR A 176 -20.71 4.62 -4.30
N LYS A 177 -19.81 3.69 -4.67
CA LYS A 177 -19.77 3.10 -6.02
C LYS A 177 -19.84 4.16 -7.13
N GLY A 178 -19.05 5.24 -6.96
CA GLY A 178 -19.03 6.38 -7.87
C GLY A 178 -18.50 6.07 -9.28
N ASP A 179 -18.15 4.82 -9.56
CA ASP A 179 -17.83 4.25 -10.87
C ASP A 179 -19.05 3.74 -11.64
N ILE A 180 -20.23 3.62 -11.00
CA ILE A 180 -21.47 3.21 -11.64
C ILE A 180 -22.18 4.43 -12.27
N ASP A 181 -22.62 4.27 -13.51
CA ASP A 181 -23.44 5.24 -14.23
C ASP A 181 -24.90 5.15 -13.78
N PHE A 182 -25.36 6.12 -12.97
CA PHE A 182 -26.75 6.15 -12.49
C PHE A 182 -27.77 6.52 -13.58
N THR A 183 -27.30 7.00 -14.75
CA THR A 183 -28.18 7.36 -15.88
C THR A 183 -28.56 6.14 -16.72
N ASP A 184 -27.84 5.03 -16.59
CA ASP A 184 -28.18 3.75 -17.23
C ASP A 184 -29.42 3.14 -16.54
N PRO A 185 -30.54 2.94 -17.26
CA PRO A 185 -31.76 2.34 -16.70
C PRO A 185 -31.58 0.90 -16.17
N LEU A 186 -30.50 0.21 -16.56
CA LEU A 186 -30.16 -1.13 -16.10
C LEU A 186 -29.22 -1.13 -14.89
N ALA A 187 -28.64 0.02 -14.54
CA ALA A 187 -27.75 0.17 -13.41
C ALA A 187 -28.53 0.53 -12.12
N THR A 188 -27.87 0.31 -10.98
CA THR A 188 -28.38 0.75 -9.68
C THR A 188 -28.27 2.27 -9.56
N ASP A 189 -29.31 2.94 -9.07
CA ASP A 189 -29.28 4.37 -8.75
C ASP A 189 -28.47 4.63 -7.47
N VAL A 190 -27.14 4.61 -7.63
CA VAL A 190 -26.18 4.82 -6.55
C VAL A 190 -26.29 6.20 -5.91
N ILE A 191 -26.78 7.20 -6.65
CA ILE A 191 -26.93 8.58 -6.16
C ILE A 191 -28.04 8.65 -5.11
N SER A 192 -29.23 8.14 -5.46
CA SER A 192 -30.36 8.14 -4.53
C SER A 192 -30.09 7.24 -3.32
N GLU A 193 -29.47 6.06 -3.52
CA GLU A 193 -29.07 5.19 -2.41
C GLU A 193 -28.13 5.90 -1.44
N TYR A 194 -27.10 6.59 -1.95
CA TYR A 194 -26.15 7.34 -1.13
C TYR A 194 -26.81 8.50 -0.38
N ARG A 195 -27.60 9.34 -1.07
CA ARG A 195 -28.31 10.47 -0.46
C ARG A 195 -29.30 10.05 0.62
N ASN A 196 -30.02 8.95 0.42
CA ASN A 196 -30.99 8.47 1.40
C ASN A 196 -30.33 7.93 2.67
N LYS A 197 -29.07 7.49 2.60
CA LYS A 197 -28.34 6.93 3.75
C LYS A 197 -27.61 7.99 4.56
N ILE A 198 -26.98 8.98 3.92
CA ILE A 198 -26.31 10.07 4.63
C ILE A 198 -27.36 10.85 5.45
N PRO A 199 -27.18 11.02 6.78
CA PRO A 199 -28.18 11.69 7.61
C PRO A 199 -28.31 13.18 7.26
N SER A 200 -29.54 13.70 7.30
CA SER A 200 -29.84 15.13 7.05
C SER A 200 -29.56 15.99 8.29
N ASN A 201 -28.31 16.04 8.74
CA ASN A 201 -27.91 16.74 9.96
C ASN A 201 -27.33 18.14 9.66
N SER A 202 -27.20 18.99 10.69
CA SER A 202 -26.57 20.33 10.56
C SER A 202 -25.10 20.30 10.14
N ASN A 203 -24.45 19.14 10.33
CA ASN A 203 -23.03 18.95 10.07
C ASN A 203 -22.68 18.83 8.57
N LEU A 204 -23.66 18.71 7.66
CA LEU A 204 -23.42 18.57 6.21
C LEU A 204 -22.57 19.71 5.63
N LYS A 205 -22.64 20.91 6.21
CA LYS A 205 -21.82 22.08 5.81
C LYS A 205 -20.32 21.90 6.02
N TYR A 206 -19.90 20.90 6.81
CA TYR A 206 -18.50 20.60 7.08
C TYR A 206 -17.93 19.55 6.13
N GLY A 207 -18.64 19.18 5.06
CA GLY A 207 -18.07 18.29 4.05
C GLY A 207 -18.60 18.52 2.65
N GLY A 208 -17.89 17.95 1.68
CA GLY A 208 -18.25 17.95 0.27
C GLY A 208 -18.04 16.56 -0.30
N CYS A 209 -19.06 16.04 -0.98
CA CYS A 209 -18.96 14.77 -1.68
C CYS A 209 -18.80 14.97 -3.19
N TYR A 210 -18.06 14.07 -3.84
CA TYR A 210 -17.67 14.19 -5.24
C TYR A 210 -18.04 12.95 -6.04
N TYR A 211 -18.53 13.17 -7.27
CA TYR A 211 -18.90 12.14 -8.24
C TYR A 211 -18.57 12.63 -9.66
N PRO A 212 -18.20 11.75 -10.60
CA PRO A 212 -17.93 10.31 -10.46
C PRO A 212 -16.47 10.02 -10.11
N PHE A 213 -16.13 8.73 -10.04
CA PHE A 213 -14.74 8.26 -10.00
C PHE A 213 -13.98 8.67 -11.26
N LEU A 214 -12.65 8.65 -11.15
CA LEU A 214 -11.74 9.17 -12.17
C LEU A 214 -10.98 8.03 -12.84
N ARG A 215 -10.99 8.01 -14.18
CA ARG A 215 -10.08 7.16 -14.95
C ARG A 215 -8.75 7.90 -15.07
N THR A 216 -7.72 7.35 -14.43
CA THR A 216 -6.41 8.01 -14.31
C THR A 216 -5.40 7.56 -15.35
N SER A 217 -4.41 8.42 -15.62
CA SER A 217 -3.24 8.10 -16.45
C SER A 217 -2.03 7.67 -15.60
N LEU A 218 -2.26 7.31 -14.33
CA LEU A 218 -1.18 6.90 -13.44
C LEU A 218 -0.53 5.61 -13.94
N PRO A 219 0.80 5.47 -13.81
CA PRO A 219 1.49 4.27 -14.24
C PRO A 219 1.06 3.09 -13.35
N LEU A 220 0.47 2.08 -13.98
CA LEU A 220 0.26 0.77 -13.39
C LEU A 220 1.60 0.06 -13.22
N SER A 221 1.97 -0.27 -11.99
CA SER A 221 3.14 -1.09 -11.68
C SER A 221 2.67 -2.52 -11.46
N PHE A 222 2.99 -3.42 -12.37
CA PHE A 222 2.70 -4.85 -12.27
C PHE A 222 3.84 -5.64 -12.90
N ASN A 223 4.02 -6.88 -12.46
CA ASN A 223 4.89 -7.84 -13.13
C ASN A 223 4.05 -8.74 -14.03
N PHE A 224 4.68 -9.40 -14.99
CA PHE A 224 4.02 -10.46 -15.76
C PHE A 224 3.34 -11.52 -14.85
N SER A 225 3.93 -11.82 -13.70
CA SER A 225 3.34 -12.74 -12.72
C SER A 225 1.95 -12.30 -12.24
N ASP A 226 1.70 -11.01 -12.23
CA ASP A 226 0.49 -10.44 -11.68
C ASP A 226 -0.63 -10.42 -12.76
N LEU A 227 -0.32 -10.78 -14.02
CA LEU A 227 -1.29 -10.79 -15.11
C LEU A 227 -2.08 -12.10 -15.19
N THR A 228 -3.39 -11.97 -15.32
CA THR A 228 -4.32 -13.04 -15.72
C THR A 228 -5.00 -12.62 -17.02
N ILE A 229 -4.94 -13.46 -18.06
CA ILE A 229 -5.65 -13.20 -19.32
C ILE A 229 -6.92 -14.03 -19.34
N LYS A 230 -8.03 -13.39 -19.72
CA LYS A 230 -9.29 -14.06 -20.01
C LYS A 230 -9.71 -13.84 -21.44
N LYS A 231 -10.39 -14.82 -22.01
CA LYS A 231 -11.10 -14.72 -23.29
C LYS A 231 -12.43 -15.44 -23.16
N ASN A 232 -13.53 -14.80 -23.55
CA ASN A 232 -14.88 -15.33 -23.36
C ASN A 232 -15.18 -15.72 -21.89
N ASN A 233 -14.78 -14.86 -20.93
CA ASN A 233 -14.90 -15.07 -19.48
C ASN A 233 -14.14 -16.28 -18.91
N ALA A 234 -13.30 -16.97 -19.70
CA ALA A 234 -12.46 -18.06 -19.25
C ALA A 234 -10.98 -17.64 -19.21
N ALA A 235 -10.25 -18.02 -18.16
CA ALA A 235 -8.82 -17.78 -18.08
C ALA A 235 -8.08 -18.60 -19.15
N ILE A 236 -7.13 -17.98 -19.83
CA ILE A 236 -6.30 -18.60 -20.87
C ILE A 236 -4.82 -18.35 -20.58
N ALA A 237 -3.97 -19.33 -20.90
CA ALA A 237 -2.53 -19.17 -20.81
C ALA A 237 -2.00 -18.33 -21.97
N PHE A 238 -0.95 -17.53 -21.74
CA PHE A 238 -0.38 -16.68 -22.78
C PHE A 238 0.16 -17.51 -23.95
N ASN A 239 0.69 -18.70 -23.67
CA ASN A 239 1.16 -19.65 -24.69
C ASN A 239 0.08 -20.14 -25.67
N THR A 240 -1.20 -19.89 -25.40
CA THR A 240 -2.31 -20.21 -26.32
C THR A 240 -2.61 -19.11 -27.33
N ILE A 241 -2.13 -17.89 -27.08
CA ILE A 241 -2.42 -16.69 -27.89
C ILE A 241 -1.18 -16.04 -28.49
N ILE A 242 0.00 -16.36 -27.98
CA ILE A 242 1.29 -15.91 -28.51
C ILE A 242 1.98 -17.09 -29.19
N ASP A 243 2.29 -16.94 -30.47
CA ASP A 243 3.01 -17.94 -31.27
C ASP A 243 4.52 -17.68 -31.19
N GLU A 244 5.21 -18.38 -30.29
CA GLU A 244 6.65 -18.26 -30.07
C GLU A 244 7.49 -18.67 -31.27
N SER A 245 6.93 -19.44 -32.23
CA SER A 245 7.67 -19.82 -33.44
C SER A 245 8.03 -18.62 -34.32
N LYS A 246 7.41 -17.46 -34.05
CA LYS A 246 7.68 -16.19 -34.73
C LYS A 246 8.74 -15.35 -34.04
N PHE A 247 9.26 -15.78 -32.89
CA PHE A 247 10.31 -15.06 -32.18
C PHE A 247 11.65 -15.29 -32.87
N SER A 248 12.57 -14.34 -32.67
CA SER A 248 13.93 -14.41 -33.22
C SER A 248 14.67 -15.67 -32.74
N ASP A 249 15.60 -16.19 -33.55
CA ASP A 249 16.41 -17.37 -33.22
C ASP A 249 17.04 -17.25 -31.83
N GLY A 250 16.92 -18.33 -31.04
CA GLY A 250 17.39 -18.39 -29.65
C GLY A 250 16.42 -17.84 -28.60
N LYS A 251 15.25 -17.31 -29.00
CA LYS A 251 14.23 -16.77 -28.09
C LYS A 251 12.90 -17.54 -28.11
N ILE A 252 12.82 -18.63 -28.88
CA ILE A 252 11.58 -19.41 -29.09
C ILE A 252 11.05 -20.07 -27.80
N THR A 253 11.83 -20.13 -26.71
CA THR A 253 11.38 -20.65 -25.40
C THR A 253 11.00 -19.54 -24.40
N THR A 254 11.07 -18.27 -24.79
CA THR A 254 10.96 -17.12 -23.87
C THR A 254 9.68 -17.15 -23.04
N LEU A 255 8.53 -17.41 -23.64
CA LEU A 255 7.23 -17.46 -22.95
C LEU A 255 7.13 -18.69 -22.04
N SER A 256 7.59 -19.86 -22.50
CA SER A 256 7.63 -21.04 -21.63
C SER A 256 8.54 -20.80 -20.41
N ASP A 257 9.70 -20.19 -20.61
CA ASP A 257 10.63 -19.85 -19.54
C ASP A 257 10.08 -18.74 -18.64
N LEU A 258 9.34 -17.77 -19.21
CA LEU A 258 8.65 -16.70 -18.48
C LEU A 258 7.52 -17.24 -17.61
N GLU A 259 6.70 -18.17 -18.10
CA GLU A 259 5.62 -18.81 -17.33
C GLU A 259 6.18 -19.61 -16.15
N LYS A 260 7.29 -20.34 -16.35
CA LYS A 260 8.02 -21.01 -15.26
C LYS A 260 8.61 -19.99 -14.27
N ALA A 261 9.27 -18.96 -14.78
CA ALA A 261 9.88 -17.92 -13.93
C ALA A 261 8.82 -17.19 -13.10
N SER A 262 7.65 -16.93 -13.68
CA SER A 262 6.50 -16.34 -13.02
C SER A 262 5.98 -17.22 -11.88
N THR A 263 5.88 -18.54 -12.13
CA THR A 263 5.47 -19.52 -11.11
C THR A 263 6.47 -19.59 -9.95
N ASP A 264 7.76 -19.70 -10.27
CA ASP A 264 8.82 -19.75 -9.27
C ASP A 264 8.92 -18.43 -8.47
N TYR A 265 8.79 -17.28 -9.14
CA TYR A 265 8.75 -15.97 -8.49
C TYR A 265 7.57 -15.86 -7.51
N LYS A 266 6.37 -16.34 -7.88
CA LYS A 266 5.23 -16.36 -6.95
C LYS A 266 5.49 -17.25 -5.74
N ALA A 267 6.02 -18.45 -5.94
CA ALA A 267 6.32 -19.36 -4.84
C ALA A 267 7.34 -18.75 -3.86
N THR A 268 8.39 -18.13 -4.38
CA THR A 268 9.42 -17.46 -3.58
C THR A 268 8.90 -16.20 -2.88
N LYS A 269 8.01 -15.45 -3.54
CA LYS A 269 7.30 -14.32 -2.93
C LYS A 269 6.50 -14.77 -1.72
N THR A 270 5.70 -15.84 -1.85
CA THR A 270 4.88 -16.39 -0.77
C THR A 270 5.74 -16.72 0.45
N ILE A 271 6.88 -17.39 0.24
CA ILE A 271 7.84 -17.72 1.30
C ILE A 271 8.33 -16.46 2.03
N VAL A 272 8.78 -15.42 1.31
CA VAL A 272 9.24 -14.17 1.95
C VAL A 272 8.10 -13.44 2.66
N THR A 273 6.87 -13.47 2.13
CA THR A 273 5.71 -12.85 2.77
C THR A 273 5.21 -13.62 3.98
N ASP A 274 5.43 -14.93 4.03
CA ASP A 274 5.00 -15.76 5.15
C ASP A 274 5.96 -15.70 6.34
N HIS A 275 7.22 -15.32 6.11
CA HIS A 275 8.30 -15.30 7.11
C HIS A 275 8.90 -13.91 7.34
N THR A 276 8.06 -12.93 7.67
CA THR A 276 8.51 -11.53 7.83
C THR A 276 9.23 -11.26 9.16
N PRO A 277 10.13 -10.25 9.22
CA PRO A 277 10.72 -9.77 10.48
C PRO A 277 9.67 -9.34 11.52
N THR A 278 8.52 -8.87 11.05
CA THR A 278 7.36 -8.54 11.90
C THR A 278 6.83 -9.77 12.61
N LYS A 279 6.49 -10.83 11.86
CA LYS A 279 6.02 -12.09 12.44
C LYS A 279 7.04 -12.67 13.42
N TYR A 280 8.32 -12.57 13.10
CA TYR A 280 9.38 -12.99 14.01
C TYR A 280 9.42 -12.19 15.32
N THR A 281 9.27 -10.86 15.23
CA THR A 281 9.28 -9.97 16.41
C THR A 281 8.06 -10.22 17.29
N GLU A 282 6.89 -10.41 16.69
CA GLU A 282 5.60 -10.65 17.34
C GLU A 282 5.47 -12.08 17.93
N ALA A 283 6.34 -13.01 17.52
CA ALA A 283 6.42 -14.33 18.13
C ALA A 283 6.81 -14.24 19.61
N THR A 284 5.79 -14.27 20.45
CA THR A 284 5.86 -14.20 21.91
C THR A 284 5.34 -15.49 22.53
N GLY A 285 5.54 -15.66 23.84
CA GLY A 285 5.02 -16.82 24.56
C GLY A 285 4.70 -16.50 26.01
N ALA A 286 3.94 -17.37 26.68
CA ALA A 286 3.54 -17.20 28.08
C ALA A 286 4.73 -17.08 29.06
N ASN A 287 5.92 -17.50 28.63
CA ASN A 287 7.18 -17.34 29.33
C ASN A 287 8.34 -17.30 28.33
N GLN A 288 9.55 -17.00 28.83
CA GLN A 288 10.76 -16.89 28.02
C GLN A 288 11.09 -18.16 27.23
N LYS A 289 10.83 -19.36 27.77
CA LYS A 289 11.02 -20.62 27.05
C LYS A 289 10.07 -20.71 25.85
N ALA A 290 8.79 -20.45 26.09
CA ALA A 290 7.76 -20.49 25.07
C ALA A 290 8.02 -19.46 23.96
N GLU A 291 8.49 -18.26 24.31
CA GLU A 291 8.91 -17.25 23.33
C GLU A 291 10.08 -17.75 22.46
N LEU A 292 11.15 -18.27 23.07
CA LEU A 292 12.30 -18.77 22.32
C LEU A 292 11.91 -19.96 21.43
N ASN A 293 11.06 -20.87 21.90
CA ASN A 293 10.54 -21.99 21.12
C ASN A 293 9.66 -21.52 19.96
N ALA A 294 8.81 -20.50 20.15
CA ALA A 294 8.02 -19.92 19.06
C ALA A 294 8.91 -19.34 17.96
N LYS A 295 9.99 -18.64 18.35
CA LYS A 295 10.99 -18.11 17.40
C LYS A 295 11.77 -19.20 16.67
N ILE A 296 12.14 -20.27 17.38
CA ILE A 296 12.74 -21.48 16.79
C ILE A 296 11.80 -22.13 15.77
N GLY A 297 10.50 -22.22 16.09
CA GLY A 297 9.46 -22.71 15.19
C GLY A 297 9.44 -21.94 13.88
N LEU A 298 9.35 -20.60 13.93
CA LEU A 298 9.36 -19.76 12.74
C LEU A 298 10.64 -19.91 11.90
N ILE A 299 11.81 -19.99 12.53
CA ILE A 299 13.07 -20.23 11.79
C ILE A 299 13.02 -21.60 11.09
N ASN A 300 12.54 -22.64 11.77
CA ASN A 300 12.42 -23.97 11.18
C ASN A 300 11.43 -24.02 10.01
N ASP A 301 10.29 -23.35 10.14
CA ASP A 301 9.29 -23.24 9.08
C ASP A 301 9.86 -22.50 7.86
N TYR A 302 10.59 -21.39 8.08
CA TYR A 302 11.24 -20.65 7.00
C TYR A 302 12.26 -21.50 6.23
N PHE A 303 13.07 -22.29 6.94
CA PHE A 303 13.93 -23.29 6.32
C PHE A 303 13.11 -24.29 5.49
N ASN A 304 12.09 -24.92 6.08
CA ASN A 304 11.31 -25.97 5.42
C ASN A 304 10.60 -25.46 4.16
N ASP A 305 9.96 -24.30 4.22
CA ASP A 305 9.22 -23.72 3.09
C ASP A 305 10.16 -23.36 1.94
N PHE A 306 11.33 -22.78 2.25
CA PHE A 306 12.33 -22.46 1.23
C PHE A 306 12.91 -23.71 0.55
N PHE A 307 13.26 -24.74 1.32
CA PHE A 307 13.84 -25.97 0.75
C PHE A 307 12.83 -26.92 0.12
N GLY A 308 11.58 -26.86 0.57
CA GLY A 308 10.45 -27.58 0.00
C GLY A 308 9.93 -26.95 -1.30
N ALA A 309 10.35 -25.72 -1.62
CA ALA A 309 9.98 -25.06 -2.86
C ALA A 309 10.43 -25.85 -4.10
N THR A 310 9.50 -26.04 -5.04
CA THR A 310 9.80 -26.62 -6.35
C THR A 310 10.05 -25.48 -7.34
N ILE A 311 11.29 -25.39 -7.82
CA ILE A 311 11.74 -24.36 -8.77
C ILE A 311 11.98 -25.01 -10.14
N THR A 312 11.43 -24.42 -11.20
CA THR A 312 11.31 -25.05 -12.53
C THR A 312 12.01 -24.28 -13.66
N ASN A 313 12.12 -22.96 -13.56
CA ASN A 313 12.85 -22.13 -14.51
C ASN A 313 14.35 -22.41 -14.39
N THR A 314 15.03 -22.63 -15.51
CA THR A 314 16.44 -23.05 -15.53
C THR A 314 17.39 -22.05 -14.87
N ALA A 315 17.20 -20.74 -15.09
CA ALA A 315 18.07 -19.71 -14.53
C ALA A 315 17.85 -19.54 -13.02
N ILE A 316 16.58 -19.45 -12.59
CA ILE A 316 16.25 -19.37 -11.16
C ILE A 316 16.69 -20.64 -10.43
N LYS A 317 16.46 -21.81 -11.05
CA LYS A 317 16.90 -23.10 -10.51
C LYS A 317 18.41 -23.18 -10.35
N ALA A 318 19.19 -22.65 -11.29
CA ALA A 318 20.65 -22.64 -11.17
C ALA A 318 21.11 -21.84 -9.93
N VAL A 319 20.50 -20.69 -9.68
CA VAL A 319 20.76 -19.90 -8.46
C VAL A 319 20.32 -20.66 -7.21
N TYR A 320 19.11 -21.21 -7.22
CA TYR A 320 18.57 -21.98 -6.11
C TYR A 320 19.45 -23.19 -5.77
N ASP A 321 19.86 -23.96 -6.79
CA ASP A 321 20.76 -25.09 -6.65
C ASP A 321 22.15 -24.63 -6.18
N ALA A 322 22.64 -23.47 -6.61
CA ALA A 322 23.90 -22.92 -6.09
C ALA A 322 23.79 -22.57 -4.60
N ILE A 323 22.67 -22.01 -4.15
CA ILE A 323 22.39 -21.77 -2.72
C ILE A 323 22.34 -23.09 -1.94
N LYS A 324 21.85 -24.19 -2.55
CA LYS A 324 21.85 -25.53 -1.94
C LYS A 324 23.23 -26.20 -1.93
N ALA A 325 23.95 -26.11 -3.05
CA ALA A 325 25.10 -26.96 -3.37
C ALA A 325 26.45 -26.33 -2.98
N ASN A 326 26.60 -25.01 -3.07
CA ASN A 326 27.83 -24.35 -2.65
C ASN A 326 27.80 -24.09 -1.15
N ASP A 327 28.89 -24.40 -0.45
CA ASP A 327 29.16 -24.12 0.97
C ASP A 327 29.07 -22.62 1.41
N SER A 328 28.49 -21.73 0.59
CA SER A 328 28.50 -20.29 0.79
C SER A 328 27.22 -19.76 1.46
N LYS A 329 27.38 -19.19 2.65
CA LYS A 329 26.40 -18.42 3.46
C LYS A 329 25.22 -19.22 4.01
N PHE A 330 24.40 -19.88 3.19
CA PHE A 330 23.17 -20.51 3.68
C PHE A 330 23.46 -21.71 4.59
N ASN A 331 24.24 -22.69 4.11
CA ASN A 331 24.56 -23.90 4.87
C ASN A 331 25.33 -23.57 6.16
N SER A 332 26.14 -22.50 6.14
CA SER A 332 26.84 -21.98 7.32
C SER A 332 25.91 -21.28 8.32
N VAL A 333 24.82 -20.64 7.87
CA VAL A 333 23.77 -20.07 8.75
C VAL A 333 22.97 -21.18 9.42
N TYR A 334 22.53 -22.19 8.65
CA TYR A 334 21.84 -23.36 9.22
C TYR A 334 22.73 -24.09 10.24
N LYS A 335 24.02 -24.26 9.92
CA LYS A 335 24.99 -24.85 10.85
C LYS A 335 25.13 -24.01 12.12
N ALA A 336 25.33 -22.69 11.98
CA ALA A 336 25.42 -21.78 13.12
C ALA A 336 24.20 -21.88 14.03
N TYR A 337 23.00 -21.82 13.45
CA TYR A 337 21.72 -21.97 14.14
C TYR A 337 21.64 -23.30 14.92
N LYS A 338 21.92 -24.42 14.25
CA LYS A 338 21.88 -25.75 14.86
C LYS A 338 22.90 -25.90 15.98
N ASP A 339 24.16 -25.54 15.73
CA ASP A 339 25.25 -25.65 16.71
C ASP A 339 24.99 -24.74 17.92
N GLY A 340 24.44 -23.55 17.70
CA GLY A 340 24.11 -22.64 18.79
C GLY A 340 22.97 -23.14 19.67
N ILE A 341 21.90 -23.73 19.10
CA ILE A 341 20.86 -24.40 19.89
C ILE A 341 21.47 -25.53 20.72
N VAL A 342 22.36 -26.33 20.13
CA VAL A 342 23.06 -27.41 20.86
C VAL A 342 23.90 -26.85 22.01
N ALA A 343 24.67 -25.78 21.77
CA ALA A 343 25.49 -25.13 22.79
C ALA A 343 24.65 -24.56 23.95
N ILE A 344 23.53 -23.90 23.64
CA ILE A 344 22.58 -23.37 24.63
C ILE A 344 21.96 -24.53 25.43
N ASN A 345 21.45 -25.57 24.75
CA ASN A 345 20.85 -26.74 25.39
C ASN A 345 21.86 -27.55 26.22
N GLY A 346 23.16 -27.49 25.91
CA GLY A 346 24.23 -28.08 26.71
C GLY A 346 24.42 -27.43 28.08
N LYS A 347 23.91 -26.20 28.28
CA LYS A 347 23.96 -25.46 29.55
C LYS A 347 22.67 -25.52 30.35
N LEU A 348 21.58 -26.03 29.76
CA LEU A 348 20.23 -26.04 30.34
C LEU A 348 19.88 -27.38 30.98
N SER A 349 19.14 -27.31 32.09
CA SER A 349 18.50 -28.50 32.68
C SER A 349 17.42 -29.08 31.76
N ALA A 350 17.18 -30.40 31.84
CA ALA A 350 16.23 -31.10 30.95
C ALA A 350 14.86 -30.42 30.75
N PRO A 351 14.12 -29.98 31.80
CA PRO A 351 12.82 -29.31 31.61
C PRO A 351 12.92 -27.95 30.90
N ASN A 352 14.11 -27.34 30.93
CA ASN A 352 14.39 -26.03 30.36
C ASN A 352 14.99 -26.09 28.96
N LYS A 353 15.26 -27.26 28.39
CA LYS A 353 15.80 -27.35 27.02
C LYS A 353 14.82 -26.76 26.00
N LEU A 354 15.38 -25.99 25.08
CA LEU A 354 14.72 -25.44 23.91
C LEU A 354 14.48 -26.53 22.87
N ASP A 355 13.49 -26.31 22.02
CA ASP A 355 13.19 -27.22 20.93
C ASP A 355 14.38 -27.29 19.96
N VAL A 356 14.64 -28.50 19.45
CA VAL A 356 15.78 -28.73 18.56
C VAL A 356 15.36 -28.40 17.13
N ALA A 357 16.29 -27.90 16.32
CA ALA A 357 16.09 -27.72 14.89
C ALA A 357 15.63 -29.05 14.24
N THR A 358 14.43 -29.06 13.66
CA THR A 358 13.83 -30.22 12.98
C THR A 358 13.85 -30.09 11.45
N ALA A 359 14.44 -29.02 10.91
CA ALA A 359 14.37 -28.76 9.48
C ALA A 359 14.95 -29.92 8.66
N THR A 360 14.24 -30.30 7.59
CA THR A 360 14.56 -31.42 6.67
C THR A 360 15.80 -31.17 5.79
N VAL A 361 16.72 -30.33 6.27
CA VAL A 361 17.83 -29.76 5.51
C VAL A 361 19.08 -30.60 5.72
N THR A 362 19.59 -31.22 4.66
CA THR A 362 20.92 -31.84 4.65
C THR A 362 21.98 -30.78 4.38
N SER A 363 22.54 -30.18 5.45
CA SER A 363 23.70 -29.29 5.33
C SER A 363 25.01 -30.09 5.34
N THR A 364 25.91 -29.78 4.41
CA THR A 364 27.28 -30.31 4.34
C THR A 364 28.33 -29.34 4.90
N ALA A 365 27.92 -28.17 5.42
CA ALA A 365 28.86 -27.13 5.84
C ALA A 365 29.76 -27.57 6.98
N THR A 366 31.05 -27.26 6.84
CA THR A 366 32.07 -27.54 7.86
C THR A 366 32.26 -26.36 8.84
N THR A 367 31.96 -25.13 8.42
CA THR A 367 32.09 -23.89 9.22
C THR A 367 30.74 -23.22 9.47
N ALA A 368 30.58 -22.64 10.66
CA ALA A 368 29.40 -21.88 11.05
C ALA A 368 29.59 -20.39 10.69
N ALA A 369 28.54 -19.72 10.20
CA ALA A 369 28.60 -18.31 9.82
C ALA A 369 28.80 -17.38 11.03
N PHE A 370 28.28 -17.79 12.18
CA PHE A 370 28.39 -17.11 13.46
C PHE A 370 28.31 -18.17 14.58
N THR A 371 28.65 -17.77 15.80
CA THR A 371 28.62 -18.66 16.97
C THR A 371 27.95 -17.97 18.13
N VAL A 372 27.26 -18.74 18.98
CA VAL A 372 26.83 -18.27 20.29
C VAL A 372 27.95 -18.43 21.31
N ASP A 373 28.22 -17.39 22.09
CA ASP A 373 29.16 -17.50 23.21
C ASP A 373 28.39 -17.85 24.50
N VAL A 374 28.58 -19.08 24.98
CA VAL A 374 28.06 -19.57 26.27
C VAL A 374 29.19 -19.84 27.29
N SER A 375 30.41 -19.38 27.02
CA SER A 375 31.60 -19.63 27.84
C SER A 375 31.50 -19.00 29.23
N GLY A 376 30.88 -17.82 29.33
CA GLY A 376 30.60 -17.13 30.59
C GLY A 376 29.55 -17.81 31.47
N VAL A 377 28.84 -18.82 30.96
CA VAL A 377 27.81 -19.56 31.71
C VAL A 377 28.42 -20.80 32.37
N THR A 378 28.57 -20.72 33.70
CA THR A 378 29.11 -21.82 34.53
C THR A 378 28.04 -22.86 34.86
N GLY A 379 28.46 -24.12 34.98
CA GLY A 379 27.57 -25.27 35.21
C GLY A 379 26.79 -25.74 33.97
N SER A 380 26.22 -26.95 34.05
CA SER A 380 25.52 -27.62 32.93
C SER A 380 24.00 -27.77 33.15
N SER A 381 23.44 -27.09 34.16
CA SER A 381 22.03 -27.28 34.57
C SER A 381 21.38 -25.96 34.97
N ASN A 382 21.40 -24.98 34.06
CA ASN A 382 20.82 -23.66 34.26
C ASN A 382 19.32 -23.61 33.86
N THR A 383 18.67 -22.49 34.19
CA THR A 383 17.32 -22.11 33.77
C THR A 383 17.36 -21.27 32.49
N ILE A 384 16.22 -21.14 31.81
CA ILE A 384 16.11 -20.27 30.63
C ILE A 384 16.43 -18.81 30.96
N ASP A 385 15.97 -18.29 32.11
CA ASP A 385 16.19 -16.89 32.49
C ASP A 385 17.66 -16.45 32.49
N LYS A 386 18.58 -17.37 32.84
CA LYS A 386 20.03 -17.09 32.83
C LYS A 386 20.62 -16.99 31.42
N LEU A 387 20.03 -17.68 30.44
CA LEU A 387 20.51 -17.72 29.06
C LEU A 387 19.64 -16.91 28.11
N TYR A 388 18.47 -16.40 28.52
CA TYR A 388 17.56 -15.68 27.65
C TYR A 388 18.22 -14.46 26.98
N GLY A 389 19.02 -13.70 27.73
CA GLY A 389 19.79 -12.57 27.21
C GLY A 389 20.89 -12.96 26.19
N ILE A 390 21.25 -14.24 26.10
CA ILE A 390 22.21 -14.78 25.11
C ILE A 390 21.46 -15.44 23.94
N ALA A 391 20.45 -16.27 24.26
CA ALA A 391 19.69 -17.04 23.29
C ALA A 391 18.83 -16.15 22.39
N LYS A 392 18.14 -15.15 22.95
CA LYS A 392 17.29 -14.24 22.18
C LYS A 392 18.04 -13.48 21.08
N PRO A 393 19.14 -12.76 21.36
CA PRO A 393 19.89 -12.07 20.30
C PRO A 393 20.55 -13.04 19.31
N PHE A 394 20.96 -14.23 19.77
CA PHE A 394 21.48 -15.27 18.87
C PHE A 394 20.43 -15.75 17.87
N LEU A 395 19.20 -16.03 18.32
CA LEU A 395 18.11 -16.44 17.43
C LEU A 395 17.70 -15.30 16.47
N GLN A 396 17.73 -14.05 16.93
CA GLN A 396 17.48 -12.89 16.07
C GLN A 396 18.50 -12.83 14.94
N LEU A 397 19.80 -12.95 15.27
CA LEU A 397 20.86 -12.97 14.27
C LEU A 397 20.69 -14.12 13.27
N ALA A 398 20.31 -15.31 13.75
CA ALA A 398 20.04 -16.45 12.88
C ALA A 398 18.88 -16.21 11.91
N PHE A 399 17.80 -15.59 12.40
CA PHE A 399 16.66 -15.19 11.57
C PHE A 399 17.06 -14.12 10.55
N ASP A 400 17.80 -13.09 10.97
CA ASP A 400 18.19 -11.97 10.10
C ASP A 400 19.09 -12.44 8.96
N GLU A 401 20.07 -13.30 9.24
CA GLU A 401 20.94 -13.89 8.22
C GLU A 401 20.16 -14.81 7.27
N LEU A 402 19.25 -15.64 7.79
CA LEU A 402 18.38 -16.49 6.97
C LEU A 402 17.49 -15.64 6.05
N ASN A 403 16.81 -14.65 6.63
CA ASN A 403 15.93 -13.74 5.92
C ASN A 403 16.70 -12.99 4.83
N LYS A 404 17.92 -12.53 5.11
CA LYS A 404 18.77 -11.88 4.12
C LYS A 404 19.05 -12.80 2.92
N VAL A 405 19.48 -14.04 3.15
CA VAL A 405 19.81 -14.94 2.03
C VAL A 405 18.57 -15.25 1.17
N ILE A 406 17.41 -15.47 1.79
CA ILE A 406 16.19 -15.78 1.07
C ILE A 406 15.62 -14.55 0.33
N THR A 407 15.69 -13.37 0.94
CA THR A 407 15.31 -12.11 0.27
C THR A 407 16.23 -11.75 -0.89
N ASP A 408 17.54 -11.99 -0.78
CA ASP A 408 18.50 -11.84 -1.88
C ASP A 408 18.11 -12.79 -3.05
N PHE A 409 17.79 -14.06 -2.76
CA PHE A 409 17.33 -15.01 -3.78
C PHE A 409 16.03 -14.58 -4.46
N TYR A 410 15.06 -14.10 -3.68
CA TYR A 410 13.82 -13.56 -4.20
C TYR A 410 14.06 -12.38 -5.17
N ALA A 411 15.01 -11.48 -4.84
CA ALA A 411 15.38 -10.38 -5.72
C ALA A 411 16.02 -10.87 -7.03
N GLU A 412 16.82 -11.94 -6.99
CA GLU A 412 17.38 -12.57 -8.19
C GLU A 412 16.30 -13.23 -9.06
N ALA A 413 15.33 -13.93 -8.46
CA ALA A 413 14.18 -14.48 -9.16
C ALA A 413 13.36 -13.38 -9.87
N ALA A 414 13.14 -12.25 -9.18
CA ALA A 414 12.48 -11.07 -9.76
C ALA A 414 13.25 -10.51 -10.97
N ALA A 415 14.58 -10.45 -10.89
CA ALA A 415 15.43 -9.96 -11.97
C ALA A 415 15.36 -10.85 -13.22
N VAL A 416 15.36 -12.18 -13.03
CA VAL A 416 15.20 -13.15 -14.14
C VAL A 416 13.84 -12.99 -14.81
N LEU A 417 12.76 -12.91 -14.02
CA LEU A 417 11.40 -12.68 -14.53
C LEU A 417 11.33 -11.41 -15.37
N LYS A 418 11.89 -10.31 -14.85
CA LYS A 418 11.93 -9.02 -15.54
C LYS A 418 12.70 -9.09 -16.87
N ALA A 419 13.85 -9.75 -16.90
CA ALA A 419 14.65 -9.89 -18.11
C ALA A 419 13.88 -10.65 -19.22
N LEU A 420 13.18 -11.73 -18.86
CA LEU A 420 12.34 -12.48 -19.79
C LEU A 420 11.14 -11.65 -20.27
N GLU A 421 10.54 -10.87 -19.37
CA GLU A 421 9.42 -9.98 -19.72
C GLU A 421 9.85 -8.92 -20.73
N ASP A 422 11.04 -8.33 -20.54
CA ASP A 422 11.59 -7.33 -21.46
C ASP A 422 11.89 -7.92 -22.84
N ILE A 423 12.30 -9.19 -22.91
CA ILE A 423 12.41 -9.92 -24.20
C ILE A 423 11.02 -10.09 -24.82
N LEU A 424 10.02 -10.53 -24.04
CA LEU A 424 8.65 -10.74 -24.54
C LEU A 424 8.04 -9.45 -25.11
N LYS A 425 8.31 -8.28 -24.49
CA LYS A 425 7.89 -6.96 -24.99
C LYS A 425 8.40 -6.69 -26.40
N VAL A 426 9.65 -7.04 -26.67
CA VAL A 426 10.30 -6.81 -27.97
C VAL A 426 9.79 -7.80 -29.02
N GLU A 427 9.66 -9.08 -28.66
CA GLU A 427 9.35 -10.14 -29.62
C GLU A 427 7.84 -10.30 -29.90
N SER A 428 6.95 -9.84 -29.01
CA SER A 428 5.50 -10.02 -29.13
C SER A 428 4.74 -8.70 -29.31
N PRO A 429 4.31 -8.37 -30.54
CA PRO A 429 3.41 -7.23 -30.80
C PRO A 429 2.09 -7.34 -30.04
N LEU A 430 1.56 -8.56 -29.87
CA LEU A 430 0.33 -8.79 -29.10
C LEU A 430 0.53 -8.43 -27.63
N TYR A 431 1.65 -8.83 -27.03
CA TYR A 431 1.95 -8.46 -25.65
C TYR A 431 2.08 -6.93 -25.50
N THR A 432 2.76 -6.26 -26.43
CA THR A 432 2.84 -4.79 -26.46
C THR A 432 1.46 -4.13 -26.63
N SER A 433 0.57 -4.72 -27.44
CA SER A 433 -0.82 -4.27 -27.57
C SER A 433 -1.60 -4.43 -26.26
N ILE A 434 -1.41 -5.55 -25.55
CA ILE A 434 -2.00 -5.78 -24.22
C ILE A 434 -1.51 -4.72 -23.23
N LEU A 435 -0.20 -4.49 -23.15
CA LEU A 435 0.38 -3.46 -22.27
C LEU A 435 -0.15 -2.06 -22.61
N THR A 436 -0.37 -1.77 -23.89
CA THR A 436 -0.96 -0.51 -24.34
C THR A 436 -2.43 -0.40 -23.93
N GLY A 437 -3.21 -1.46 -24.10
CA GLY A 437 -4.61 -1.52 -23.66
C GLY A 437 -4.77 -1.36 -22.15
N ILE A 438 -3.87 -1.97 -21.36
CA ILE A 438 -3.78 -1.79 -19.91
C ILE A 438 -3.55 -0.31 -19.56
N LYS A 439 -2.58 0.35 -20.21
CA LYS A 439 -2.30 1.78 -20.00
C LYS A 439 -3.46 2.68 -20.39
N GLN A 440 -4.19 2.35 -21.46
CA GLN A 440 -5.33 3.14 -21.93
C GLN A 440 -6.55 3.02 -21.03
N HIS A 441 -6.82 1.83 -20.47
CA HIS A 441 -7.93 1.66 -19.54
C HIS A 441 -7.67 2.39 -18.20
N GLY A 442 -6.42 2.53 -17.78
CA GLY A 442 -6.04 3.34 -16.62
C GLY A 442 -6.54 2.78 -15.27
N VAL A 443 -6.11 3.41 -14.17
CA VAL A 443 -6.60 3.06 -12.83
C VAL A 443 -7.83 3.90 -12.52
N ILE A 444 -8.94 3.25 -12.15
CA ILE A 444 -10.12 3.96 -11.64
C ILE A 444 -9.89 4.28 -10.17
N LEU A 445 -9.97 5.56 -9.80
CA LEU A 445 -9.75 6.03 -8.43
C LEU A 445 -10.89 6.93 -7.96
N PRO A 446 -11.22 6.91 -6.66
CA PRO A 446 -12.07 7.92 -6.05
C PRO A 446 -11.46 9.32 -6.20
N PRO A 447 -12.28 10.37 -6.42
CA PRO A 447 -11.76 11.72 -6.69
C PRO A 447 -11.16 12.44 -5.49
N SER A 448 -11.48 12.05 -4.25
CA SER A 448 -11.13 12.79 -3.03
C SER A 448 -9.64 13.14 -2.91
N GLY A 449 -8.72 12.26 -3.33
CA GLY A 449 -7.29 12.53 -3.34
C GLY A 449 -6.89 13.66 -4.31
N ALA A 450 -7.41 13.63 -5.55
CA ALA A 450 -7.17 14.70 -6.53
C ALA A 450 -7.77 16.02 -6.04
N ILE A 451 -8.99 15.98 -5.52
CA ILE A 451 -9.70 17.16 -5.00
C ILE A 451 -8.96 17.77 -3.81
N ALA A 452 -8.47 16.97 -2.87
CA ALA A 452 -7.63 17.48 -1.78
C ALA A 452 -6.37 18.20 -2.30
N GLY A 453 -5.80 17.71 -3.40
CA GLY A 453 -4.69 18.36 -4.09
C GLY A 453 -5.09 19.71 -4.68
N ILE A 454 -6.26 19.80 -5.30
CA ILE A 454 -6.81 21.06 -5.81
C ILE A 454 -7.10 22.04 -4.68
N TYR A 455 -7.64 21.58 -3.54
CA TYR A 455 -7.85 22.44 -2.35
C TYR A 455 -6.52 23.02 -1.89
N ALA A 456 -5.49 22.18 -1.71
CA ALA A 456 -4.15 22.63 -1.32
C ALA A 456 -3.54 23.60 -2.34
N LYS A 457 -3.66 23.31 -3.64
CA LYS A 457 -3.17 24.16 -4.72
C LYS A 457 -3.86 25.52 -4.74
N VAL A 458 -5.19 25.54 -4.64
CA VAL A 458 -5.97 26.78 -4.68
C VAL A 458 -5.71 27.62 -3.44
N ASP A 459 -5.60 27.00 -2.27
CA ASP A 459 -5.19 27.69 -1.03
C ASP A 459 -3.82 28.37 -1.20
N ASN A 460 -2.82 27.61 -1.65
CA ASN A 460 -1.45 28.11 -1.84
C ASN A 460 -1.34 29.19 -2.93
N LEU A 461 -2.19 29.20 -3.95
CA LEU A 461 -2.08 30.14 -5.08
C LEU A 461 -3.03 31.33 -4.99
N ARG A 462 -4.19 31.15 -4.36
CA ARG A 462 -5.31 32.12 -4.41
C ARG A 462 -5.93 32.38 -3.04
N GLY A 463 -5.53 31.66 -2.01
CA GLY A 463 -6.05 31.74 -0.65
C GLY A 463 -7.36 30.98 -0.43
N VAL A 464 -7.64 30.65 0.83
CA VAL A 464 -8.83 29.91 1.32
C VAL A 464 -10.19 30.45 0.85
N TRP A 465 -10.29 31.72 0.47
CA TRP A 465 -11.56 32.35 0.07
C TRP A 465 -11.96 32.07 -1.38
N LYS A 466 -11.15 31.33 -2.14
CA LYS A 466 -11.49 30.93 -3.51
C LYS A 466 -11.91 29.47 -3.57
N ALA A 467 -13.12 29.26 -4.09
CA ALA A 467 -13.64 27.93 -4.32
C ALA A 467 -12.72 27.14 -5.29
N PRO A 468 -12.46 25.85 -5.01
CA PRO A 468 -11.66 24.96 -5.86
C PRO A 468 -12.46 24.44 -7.07
N ALA A 469 -13.04 25.36 -7.85
CA ALA A 469 -13.90 25.06 -8.99
C ALA A 469 -13.24 25.47 -10.32
N ASN A 470 -13.61 24.77 -11.40
CA ASN A 470 -13.12 25.01 -12.76
C ASN A 470 -11.59 24.93 -12.89
N VAL A 471 -10.98 23.99 -12.16
CA VAL A 471 -9.55 23.68 -12.23
C VAL A 471 -9.38 22.33 -12.93
N GLY A 472 -8.47 22.25 -13.91
CA GLY A 472 -8.14 20.99 -14.57
C GLY A 472 -7.41 20.04 -13.61
N LEU A 473 -7.72 18.74 -13.71
CA LEU A 473 -7.06 17.70 -12.96
C LEU A 473 -5.86 17.14 -13.75
N ASN A 474 -4.73 16.99 -13.07
CA ASN A 474 -3.55 16.32 -13.59
C ASN A 474 -3.65 14.81 -13.35
N SER A 475 -3.04 14.02 -14.24
CA SER A 475 -3.02 12.55 -14.20
C SER A 475 -4.41 11.89 -14.26
N VAL A 476 -5.38 12.59 -14.83
CA VAL A 476 -6.76 12.14 -15.06
C VAL A 476 -7.08 12.22 -16.54
N ASN A 477 -7.52 11.10 -17.13
CA ASN A 477 -7.93 11.04 -18.53
C ASN A 477 -9.37 11.55 -18.70
N GLU A 478 -10.29 11.06 -17.86
CA GLU A 478 -11.71 11.40 -17.90
C GLU A 478 -12.44 10.95 -16.62
N PRO A 479 -13.60 11.52 -16.28
CA PRO A 479 -14.55 10.90 -15.35
C PRO A 479 -15.05 9.56 -15.91
N VAL A 480 -15.26 8.56 -15.04
CA VAL A 480 -15.78 7.24 -15.43
C VAL A 480 -17.18 7.35 -16.04
N VAL A 481 -17.98 8.28 -15.52
CA VAL A 481 -19.35 8.56 -16.00
C VAL A 481 -19.39 9.95 -16.62
N LYS A 482 -19.86 10.03 -17.87
CA LYS A 482 -19.97 11.29 -18.60
C LYS A 482 -21.37 11.85 -18.45
N LEU A 483 -21.52 12.84 -17.58
CA LEU A 483 -22.79 13.48 -17.31
C LEU A 483 -23.07 14.64 -18.26
N SER A 484 -24.30 14.73 -18.75
CA SER A 484 -24.78 15.93 -19.45
C SER A 484 -25.12 17.04 -18.44
N SER A 485 -25.29 18.27 -18.93
CA SER A 485 -25.74 19.38 -18.07
C SER A 485 -27.08 19.11 -17.40
N LYS A 486 -27.97 18.34 -18.05
CA LYS A 486 -29.27 17.96 -17.49
C LYS A 486 -29.12 16.97 -16.34
N ASP A 487 -28.24 15.98 -16.47
CA ASP A 487 -28.01 14.97 -15.43
C ASP A 487 -27.40 15.61 -14.18
N GLN A 488 -26.53 16.61 -14.37
CA GLN A 488 -25.88 17.35 -13.30
C GLN A 488 -26.86 18.24 -12.49
N GLU A 489 -27.91 18.77 -13.11
CA GLU A 489 -28.81 19.76 -12.47
C GLU A 489 -29.41 19.21 -11.17
N GLY A 490 -29.86 17.95 -11.18
CA GLY A 490 -30.39 17.25 -10.00
C GLY A 490 -29.34 16.84 -8.95
N LEU A 491 -28.04 16.99 -9.26
CA LEU A 491 -26.94 16.64 -8.36
C LEU A 491 -26.46 17.85 -7.53
N ASN A 492 -26.35 19.01 -8.17
CA ASN A 492 -25.76 20.20 -7.52
C ASN A 492 -26.67 20.85 -6.47
N ILE A 493 -27.99 20.76 -6.61
CA ILE A 493 -28.94 21.45 -5.72
C ILE A 493 -29.98 20.44 -5.21
N ASP A 494 -29.90 20.12 -3.92
CA ASP A 494 -30.98 19.46 -3.18
C ASP A 494 -31.62 20.50 -2.25
N GLU A 495 -32.64 21.19 -2.74
CA GLU A 495 -33.32 22.29 -2.03
C GLU A 495 -34.05 21.82 -0.77
N VAL A 496 -34.27 20.51 -0.62
CA VAL A 496 -35.09 19.94 0.46
C VAL A 496 -34.22 19.38 1.58
N ALA A 497 -33.23 18.56 1.26
CA ALA A 497 -32.38 17.90 2.26
C ALA A 497 -30.95 18.46 2.35
N GLY A 498 -30.55 19.35 1.43
CA GLY A 498 -29.20 19.96 1.41
C GLY A 498 -28.09 18.98 0.99
N LYS A 499 -28.43 17.80 0.46
CA LYS A 499 -27.47 16.74 0.09
C LYS A 499 -26.96 16.89 -1.34
N SER A 500 -26.35 18.04 -1.61
CA SER A 500 -25.72 18.34 -2.89
C SER A 500 -24.46 17.48 -3.12
N ILE A 501 -24.25 17.08 -4.37
CA ILE A 501 -23.10 16.31 -4.84
C ILE A 501 -22.32 17.16 -5.82
N ASN A 502 -21.01 17.30 -5.62
CA ASN A 502 -20.15 18.02 -6.54
C ASN A 502 -19.81 17.14 -7.74
N VAL A 503 -20.16 17.61 -8.93
CA VAL A 503 -19.92 16.88 -10.18
C VAL A 503 -18.59 17.26 -10.82
N ILE A 504 -17.76 16.25 -11.09
CA ILE A 504 -16.54 16.36 -11.89
C ILE A 504 -16.91 16.15 -13.36
N ARG A 505 -16.39 17.01 -14.23
CA ARG A 505 -16.79 17.11 -15.65
C ARG A 505 -15.61 16.77 -16.58
N ALA A 506 -15.94 16.21 -17.75
CA ALA A 506 -15.03 15.98 -18.86
C ALA A 506 -14.93 17.20 -19.78
#